data_AF-A0A3C0IXL3-F1
#
_entry.id   AF-A0A3C0IXL3-F1
#
_cell.length_a   1.000
_cell.length_b   1.000
_cell.length_c   1.000
_cell.angle_alpha   90.00
_cell.angle_beta   90.00
_cell.angle_gamma   90.00
#
_symmetry.space_group_name_H-M   'P 1'
#
loop_
_entity.id
_entity.type
_entity.pdbx_description
1 polymer ?
#
loop_
_entity_poly.entity_id
_entity_poly.type
_entity_poly.pdbx_seq_one_letter_code
_entity_poly.pdbx_strand_id
1 'polypeptide(L)'
;MRVLFASSEVNPYMKVGGLADVAGSLPKFLAQAGCDVHLVMPRYETAKWNGLSFEEWGSVYPPMGYGREEGQVGRAQVAPNLTLYAIRNGAYFAREKPYD
;
A
#
# COMPACT_ATOMS: atom_id res chain seq x y z
N MET A 1 -16.92 -11.81 0.87
CA MET A 1 -17.01 -10.34 0.84
C MET A 1 -15.65 -9.79 0.40
N ARG A 2 -15.62 -8.72 -0.41
CA ARG A 2 -14.37 -8.06 -0.86
C ARG A 2 -14.21 -6.72 -0.17
N VAL A 3 -13.01 -6.44 0.34
CA VAL A 3 -12.71 -5.20 1.07
C VAL A 3 -11.40 -4.60 0.56
N LEU A 4 -11.43 -3.30 0.21
CA LEU A 4 -10.23 -2.54 -0.13
C LEU A 4 -9.94 -1.54 0.98
N PHE A 5 -8.74 -1.63 1.54
CA PHE A 5 -8.17 -0.64 2.44
C PHE A 5 -7.18 0.21 1.66
N ALA A 6 -7.28 1.53 1.77
CA ALA A 6 -6.25 2.45 1.30
C ALA A 6 -5.70 3.20 2.52
N SER A 7 -4.39 3.10 2.74
CA SER A 7 -3.71 3.79 3.82
C SER A 7 -2.35 4.27 3.37
N SER A 8 -1.98 5.45 3.82
CA SER A 8 -0.68 6.06 3.62
C SER A 8 0.40 5.49 4.55
N GLU A 9 0.03 4.74 5.59
CA GLU A 9 0.95 4.02 6.48
C GLU A 9 0.39 2.63 6.82
N VAL A 10 1.27 1.63 6.92
CA VAL A 10 0.92 0.24 7.21
C VAL A 10 2.05 -0.41 7.98
N ASN A 11 1.80 -0.90 9.19
CA ASN A 11 2.76 -1.70 9.95
C ASN A 11 2.83 -3.13 9.37
N PRO A 12 4.01 -3.70 9.07
CA PRO A 12 5.37 -3.25 9.45
C PRO A 12 6.16 -2.50 8.37
N TYR A 13 5.51 -2.10 7.26
CA TYR A 13 6.21 -1.54 6.10
C TYR A 13 6.56 -0.07 6.27
N MET A 14 5.61 0.75 6.70
CA MET A 14 5.81 2.18 6.97
C MET A 14 4.95 2.60 8.14
N LYS A 15 5.58 3.12 9.21
CA LYS A 15 4.90 3.53 10.44
C LYS A 15 5.44 4.86 10.94
N VAL A 16 4.52 5.80 11.12
CA VAL A 16 4.72 7.08 11.80
C VAL A 16 3.85 7.12 13.06
N GLY A 17 2.59 6.67 12.97
CA GLY A 17 1.65 6.72 14.08
C GLY A 17 0.67 5.54 14.18
N GLY A 18 -0.42 5.74 14.94
CA GLY A 18 -1.42 4.70 15.22
C GLY A 18 -2.24 4.26 13.99
N LEU A 19 -2.30 5.08 12.94
CA LEU A 19 -2.92 4.69 11.67
C LEU A 19 -2.27 3.43 11.09
N ALA A 20 -0.95 3.35 11.14
CA ALA A 20 -0.19 2.20 10.65
C ALA A 20 -0.55 0.92 11.40
N ASP A 21 -0.84 1.01 12.70
CA ASP A 21 -1.22 -0.15 13.52
C ASP A 21 -2.60 -0.67 13.14
N VAL A 22 -3.58 0.22 12.93
CA VAL A 22 -4.92 -0.17 12.47
C VAL A 22 -4.85 -0.75 11.05
N ALA A 23 -4.20 -0.04 10.12
CA ALA A 23 -4.05 -0.48 8.74
C ALA A 23 -3.19 -1.74 8.59
N GLY A 24 -2.31 -2.04 9.55
CA GLY A 24 -1.51 -3.25 9.59
C GLY A 24 -2.19 -4.45 10.25
N SER A 25 -3.17 -4.23 11.14
CA SER A 25 -3.81 -5.30 11.94
C SER A 25 -5.20 -5.67 11.44
N LEU A 26 -6.09 -4.69 11.22
CA LEU A 26 -7.48 -4.95 10.84
C LEU A 26 -7.62 -5.70 9.50
N PRO A 27 -6.88 -5.34 8.42
CA PRO A 27 -6.92 -6.10 7.17
C PRO A 27 -6.53 -7.57 7.34
N LYS A 28 -5.57 -7.86 8.22
CA LYS A 28 -5.14 -9.24 8.51
C LYS A 28 -6.24 -10.04 9.19
N PHE A 29 -6.90 -9.45 10.19
CA PHE A 29 -8.01 -10.11 10.89
C PHE A 29 -9.20 -10.37 9.94
N LEU A 30 -9.53 -9.42 9.07
CA LEU A 30 -10.60 -9.60 8.09
C LEU A 30 -10.27 -10.71 7.07
N ALA A 31 -9.02 -10.78 6.61
CA ALA A 31 -8.57 -11.85 5.73
C ALA A 31 -8.67 -13.23 6.40
N GLN A 32 -8.28 -13.33 7.67
CA GLN A 32 -8.44 -14.55 8.48
C GLN A 32 -9.91 -14.93 8.70
N ALA A 33 -10.80 -13.94 8.79
CA ALA A 33 -12.24 -14.15 8.86
C ALA A 33 -12.89 -14.54 7.51
N GLY A 34 -12.09 -14.75 6.45
CA GLY A 34 -12.56 -15.20 5.13
C GLY A 34 -12.95 -14.07 4.17
N CYS A 35 -12.64 -12.82 4.48
CA CYS A 35 -12.78 -11.73 3.51
C CYS A 35 -11.64 -11.76 2.50
N ASP A 36 -11.92 -11.39 1.26
CA ASP A 36 -10.92 -11.13 0.22
C ASP A 36 -10.48 -9.66 0.34
N VAL A 37 -9.27 -9.44 0.87
CA VAL A 37 -8.80 -8.13 1.32
C VAL A 37 -7.65 -7.63 0.44
N HIS A 38 -7.82 -6.40 -0.05
CA HIS A 38 -6.83 -5.68 -0.82
C HIS A 38 -6.36 -4.46 -0.02
N LEU A 39 -5.05 -4.34 0.20
CA LEU A 39 -4.45 -3.23 0.93
C LEU A 39 -3.62 -2.38 -0.04
N VAL A 40 -3.96 -1.11 -0.20
CA VAL A 40 -3.26 -0.16 -1.05
C VAL A 40 -2.46 0.80 -0.18
N MET A 41 -1.18 0.97 -0.49
CA MET A 41 -0.35 1.99 0.14
C MET A 41 0.68 2.58 -0.83
N PRO A 42 1.25 3.76 -0.54
CA PRO A 42 2.40 4.25 -1.29
C PRO A 42 3.62 3.35 -1.10
N ARG A 43 4.40 3.20 -2.18
CA ARG A 43 5.68 2.48 -2.17
C ARG A 43 6.80 3.45 -1.82
N TYR A 44 6.87 3.87 -0.55
CA TYR A 44 7.95 4.73 -0.09
C TYR A 44 9.32 4.05 -0.23
N GLU A 45 10.33 4.84 -0.55
CA GLU A 45 11.72 4.36 -0.62
C GLU A 45 12.25 3.94 0.76
N THR A 46 11.77 4.59 1.82
CA THR A 46 12.16 4.29 3.21
C THR A 46 11.39 3.12 3.84
N ALA A 47 10.39 2.57 3.15
CA ALA A 47 9.57 1.47 3.67
C ALA A 47 10.37 0.17 3.76
N LYS A 48 10.13 -0.59 4.83
CA LYS A 48 10.77 -1.89 5.09
C LYS A 48 9.85 -3.03 4.68
N TRP A 49 10.04 -3.56 3.48
CA TRP A 49 9.13 -4.55 2.88
C TRP A 49 9.22 -5.97 3.44
N ASN A 50 10.12 -6.23 4.41
CA ASN A 50 10.24 -7.50 5.15
C ASN A 50 10.21 -8.75 4.25
N GLY A 51 10.93 -8.71 3.13
CA GLY A 51 11.03 -9.83 2.19
C GLY A 51 9.89 -9.95 1.17
N LEU A 52 8.90 -9.05 1.18
CA LEU A 52 7.89 -9.02 0.12
C LEU A 52 8.54 -8.72 -1.23
N SER A 53 8.29 -9.61 -2.19
CA SER A 53 8.59 -9.39 -3.61
C SER A 53 7.36 -8.86 -4.31
N PHE A 54 7.54 -7.82 -5.11
CA PHE A 54 6.48 -7.18 -5.86
C PHE A 54 6.55 -7.60 -7.32
N GLU A 55 5.45 -8.14 -7.85
CA GLU A 55 5.25 -8.24 -9.29
C GLU A 55 4.81 -6.87 -9.84
N GLU A 56 5.30 -6.52 -11.02
CA GLU A 56 4.76 -5.36 -11.75
C GLU A 56 3.35 -5.71 -12.22
N TRP A 57 2.37 -4.95 -11.76
CA TRP A 57 0.96 -5.26 -12.02
C TRP A 57 0.33 -4.33 -13.05
N GLY A 58 0.73 -3.07 -13.08
CA GLY A 58 0.29 -2.11 -14.09
C GLY A 58 0.52 -0.66 -13.68
N SER A 59 -0.12 0.26 -14.39
CA SER A 59 -0.09 1.70 -14.10
C SER A 59 -1.50 2.26 -13.91
N VAL A 60 -1.60 3.29 -13.08
CA VAL A 60 -2.80 4.13 -12.92
C VAL A 60 -2.49 5.56 -13.29
N TYR A 61 -3.51 6.29 -13.77
CA TYR A 61 -3.35 7.66 -14.26
C TYR A 61 -4.34 8.62 -13.60
N PRO A 62 -4.24 8.87 -12.28
CA PRO A 62 -5.16 9.77 -11.58
C PRO A 62 -5.11 11.20 -12.15
N PRO A 63 -6.26 11.88 -12.30
CA PRO A 63 -6.29 13.28 -12.67
C PRO A 63 -5.75 14.14 -11.51
N MET A 64 -4.81 15.03 -11.81
CA MET A 64 -4.16 15.91 -10.84
C MET A 64 -4.02 17.31 -11.46
N GLY A 65 -4.79 18.27 -10.94
CA GLY A 65 -4.88 19.61 -11.52
C GLY A 65 -5.32 19.58 -12.99
N TYR A 66 -4.52 20.18 -13.87
CA TYR A 66 -4.78 20.21 -15.31
C TYR A 66 -4.24 18.99 -16.07
N GLY A 67 -3.58 18.05 -15.39
CA GLY A 67 -2.93 16.90 -16.00
C GLY A 67 -3.35 15.56 -15.41
N ARG A 68 -2.63 14.51 -15.80
CA ARG A 68 -2.68 13.20 -15.14
C ARG A 68 -1.29 12.89 -14.62
N GLU A 69 -1.23 12.33 -13.42
CA GLU A 69 -0.01 11.75 -12.86
C GLU A 69 0.03 10.26 -13.19
N GLU A 70 1.22 9.69 -13.30
CA GLU A 70 1.39 8.25 -13.43
C GLU A 70 1.74 7.62 -12.07
N GLY A 71 1.04 6.55 -11.69
CA GLY A 71 1.41 5.70 -10.56
C GLY A 71 1.65 4.27 -11.02
N GLN A 72 2.87 3.77 -10.84
CA GLN A 72 3.19 2.37 -11.11
C GLN A 72 2.75 1.50 -9.94
N VAL A 73 2.01 0.43 -10.21
CA VAL A 73 1.45 -0.44 -9.19
C VAL A 73 2.24 -1.74 -9.13
N GLY A 74 2.92 -1.96 -8.01
CA GLY A 74 3.47 -3.27 -7.65
C GLY A 74 2.45 -4.05 -6.82
N ARG A 75 2.36 -5.36 -7.01
CA ARG A 75 1.49 -6.25 -6.25
C ARG A 75 2.30 -7.30 -5.49
N ALA A 76 1.92 -7.58 -4.25
CA ALA A 76 2.55 -8.62 -3.44
C ALA A 76 1.49 -9.37 -2.63
N GLN A 77 1.61 -10.70 -2.55
CA GLN A 77 0.78 -11.50 -1.65
C GLN A 77 1.36 -11.44 -0.24
N VAL A 78 0.56 -11.02 0.74
CA VAL A 78 1.00 -10.91 2.15
C VAL A 78 0.64 -12.17 2.94
N ALA A 79 -0.58 -12.66 2.75
CA ALA A 79 -1.12 -13.87 3.38
C ALA A 79 -2.29 -14.39 2.54
N PRO A 80 -2.83 -15.60 2.79
CA PRO A 80 -4.08 -16.02 2.15
C PRO A 80 -5.17 -14.94 2.30
N ASN A 81 -5.85 -14.61 1.20
CA ASN A 81 -6.86 -13.55 1.11
C ASN A 81 -6.41 -12.13 1.49
N LEU A 82 -5.11 -11.86 1.56
CA LEU A 82 -4.57 -10.52 1.78
C LEU A 82 -3.50 -10.18 0.74
N THR A 83 -3.86 -9.31 -0.19
CA THR A 83 -2.97 -8.81 -1.24
C THR A 83 -2.65 -7.34 -0.99
N LEU A 84 -1.38 -6.97 -1.10
CA LEU A 84 -0.91 -5.59 -1.00
C LEU A 84 -0.56 -5.01 -2.37
N TYR A 85 -1.01 -3.79 -2.64
CA TYR A 85 -0.69 -2.99 -3.82
C TYR A 85 0.11 -1.77 -3.38
N ALA A 86 1.35 -1.69 -3.82
CA ALA A 86 2.26 -0.60 -3.51
C ALA A 86 2.38 0.33 -4.72
N ILE A 87 1.91 1.57 -4.58
CA ILE A 87 1.92 2.57 -5.66
C ILE A 87 3.23 3.35 -5.62
N ARG A 88 4.04 3.27 -6.68
CA ARG A 88 5.27 4.03 -6.87
C ARG A 88 5.02 5.23 -7.77
N ASN A 89 5.45 6.41 -7.31
CA ASN A 89 5.66 7.60 -8.11
C ASN A 89 6.82 8.36 -7.45
N GLY A 90 7.90 8.57 -8.20
CA GLY A 90 9.12 9.19 -7.69
C GLY A 90 8.93 10.62 -7.20
N ALA A 91 8.01 11.39 -7.81
CA ALA A 91 7.77 12.78 -7.41
C ALA A 91 7.09 12.91 -6.03
N TYR A 92 6.31 11.90 -5.62
CA TYR A 92 5.50 11.99 -4.39
C TYR A 92 5.97 11.07 -3.26
N PHE A 93 6.61 9.94 -3.58
CA PHE A 93 6.92 8.89 -2.60
C PHE A 93 8.42 8.62 -2.41
N ALA A 94 9.30 9.30 -3.16
CA ALA A 94 10.76 9.27 -2.97
C ALA A 94 11.23 10.27 -1.90
N ARG A 95 10.61 10.23 -0.72
CA ARG A 95 10.90 11.14 0.39
C ARG A 95 11.22 10.38 1.67
N GLU A 96 12.01 11.01 2.53
CA GLU A 96 12.47 10.40 3.78
C GLU A 96 11.31 10.12 4.75
N LYS A 97 10.32 11.02 4.80
CA LYS A 97 9.13 10.93 5.66
C LYS A 97 7.82 10.96 4.87
N PRO A 98 6.73 10.29 5.33
CA PRO A 98 5.42 10.29 4.68
C PRO A 98 4.68 11.64 4.69
N TYR A 99 5.01 12.52 5.65
CA TYR A 99 4.52 13.89 5.76
C TYR A 99 5.57 14.73 6.48
N ASP A 100 5.47 16.05 6.36
CA ASP A 100 6.33 17.02 7.04
C ASP A 100 5.93 17.24 8.50
#